data_AF-A0A372QGD1-F1
#
_entry.id   AF-A0A372QGD1-F1
#
_cell.length_a   1.000
_cell.length_b   1.000
_cell.length_c   1.000
_cell.angle_alpha   90.00
_cell.angle_beta   90.00
_cell.angle_gamma   90.00
#
_symmetry.space_group_name_H-M   'P 1'
#
loop_
_entity.id
_entity.type
_entity.pdbx_description
1 polymer ?
#
loop_
_entity_poly.entity_id
_entity_poly.type
_entity_poly.pdbx_seq_one_letter_code
_entity_poly.pdbx_strand_id
1 'polypeptide(L)'
;MSLTMIDCQDITMLNCSSNKKLTELEVSDLIKLNCSNTSIKILSVNVCSNIEELNCSNIKELVNLNITNCSKLKFFDCSNSNLTGLDISNCKTLLEEFYQNSTGSRWFKYPPNLNIVEKRITKNVIIVGHTGGGKSTLCNVLTGTDEFIESGNSFSITKNFQYKEFEWNVKRFNVVDTIGVGDTKLSTKKVLDGIFSIPEGISQILFVIDGRFTAEEAEILNLLKGSIFDNFEIGILDYVTIVRTKFSNFKNKKVYEDDKEQLHNENENIANIIRSCKDVIYIDNPR
;
A
#
# COMPACT_ATOMS: atom_id res chain seq x y z
N MET A 1 1.17 -26.89 -25.00
CA MET A 1 0.24 -25.93 -25.63
C MET A 1 0.10 -24.78 -24.66
N SER A 2 0.16 -23.55 -25.15
CA SER A 2 0.07 -22.34 -24.33
C SER A 2 -1.26 -21.63 -24.62
N LEU A 3 -1.87 -21.03 -23.60
CA LEU A 3 -3.09 -20.23 -23.72
C LEU A 3 -2.86 -18.89 -23.01
N THR A 4 -3.14 -17.80 -23.71
CA THR A 4 -3.03 -16.44 -23.21
C THR A 4 -4.38 -15.75 -23.38
N MET A 5 -4.93 -15.22 -22.29
CA MET A 5 -6.21 -14.49 -22.23
C MET A 5 -6.04 -13.22 -21.39
N ILE A 6 -5.51 -12.18 -22.03
CA ILE A 6 -5.32 -10.85 -21.44
C ILE A 6 -6.39 -9.90 -21.98
N ASP A 7 -6.81 -8.92 -21.18
CA ASP A 7 -7.79 -7.87 -21.51
C ASP A 7 -9.16 -8.39 -21.98
N CYS A 8 -9.55 -9.59 -21.53
CA CYS A 8 -10.84 -10.20 -21.84
C CYS A 8 -11.92 -9.73 -20.85
N GLN A 9 -12.37 -8.47 -20.98
CA GLN A 9 -13.22 -7.78 -19.98
C GLN A 9 -14.52 -8.50 -19.62
N ASP A 10 -15.08 -9.32 -20.53
CA ASP A 10 -16.33 -10.05 -20.29
C ASP A 10 -16.13 -11.41 -19.61
N ILE A 11 -14.90 -11.94 -19.62
CA ILE A 11 -14.61 -13.28 -19.10
C ILE A 11 -14.15 -13.14 -17.66
N THR A 12 -15.05 -13.43 -16.72
CA THR A 12 -14.75 -13.40 -15.29
C THR A 12 -14.42 -14.77 -14.71
N MET A 13 -14.68 -15.84 -15.46
CA MET A 13 -14.46 -17.21 -15.01
C MET A 13 -13.84 -18.04 -16.12
N LEU A 14 -12.78 -18.79 -15.81
CA LEU A 14 -12.16 -19.74 -16.73
C LEU A 14 -12.07 -21.13 -16.09
N ASN A 15 -12.55 -22.15 -16.81
CA ASN A 15 -12.33 -23.54 -16.47
C ASN A 15 -11.62 -24.23 -17.62
N CYS A 16 -10.34 -24.53 -17.44
CA CYS A 16 -9.50 -25.30 -18.36
C CYS A 16 -9.02 -26.61 -17.73
N SER A 17 -9.70 -27.06 -16.67
CA SER A 17 -9.32 -28.27 -15.94
C SER A 17 -9.29 -29.52 -16.82
N SER A 18 -8.46 -30.49 -16.45
CA SER A 18 -8.24 -31.75 -17.18
C SER A 18 -7.65 -31.60 -18.59
N ASN A 19 -7.28 -30.38 -19.02
CA ASN A 19 -6.56 -30.19 -20.28
C ASN A 19 -5.07 -30.55 -20.12
N LYS A 20 -4.75 -31.83 -20.28
CA LYS A 20 -3.39 -32.36 -20.12
C LYS A 20 -2.37 -31.84 -21.14
N LYS A 21 -2.82 -31.19 -22.23
CA LYS A 21 -1.94 -30.59 -23.24
C LYS A 21 -1.52 -29.17 -22.87
N LEU A 22 -2.25 -28.52 -21.96
CA LEU A 22 -1.98 -27.15 -21.52
C LEU A 22 -0.75 -27.16 -20.59
N THR A 23 0.30 -26.47 -21.03
CA THR A 23 1.60 -26.39 -20.37
C THR A 23 1.91 -24.99 -19.85
N GLU A 24 1.26 -23.97 -20.39
CA GLU A 24 1.43 -22.57 -19.99
C GLU A 24 0.08 -21.88 -20.04
N LEU A 25 -0.22 -21.07 -19.03
CA LEU A 25 -1.46 -20.32 -18.92
C LEU A 25 -1.16 -18.92 -18.39
N GLU A 26 -1.60 -17.92 -19.13
CA GLU A 26 -1.53 -16.52 -18.74
C GLU A 26 -2.92 -15.88 -18.88
N VAL A 27 -3.38 -15.24 -17.81
CA VAL A 27 -4.74 -14.70 -17.70
C VAL A 27 -4.74 -13.36 -16.95
N SER A 28 -5.68 -12.47 -17.29
CA SER A 28 -5.98 -11.25 -16.51
C SER A 28 -7.44 -11.21 -16.05
N ASP A 29 -7.74 -10.37 -15.06
CA ASP A 29 -9.10 -9.93 -14.68
C ASP A 29 -10.13 -11.00 -14.29
N LEU A 30 -9.70 -12.25 -14.11
CA LEU A 30 -10.57 -13.32 -13.64
C LEU A 30 -10.96 -13.16 -12.17
N ILE A 31 -12.21 -13.53 -11.86
CA ILE A 31 -12.74 -13.76 -10.51
C ILE A 31 -12.53 -15.22 -10.11
N LYS A 32 -12.66 -16.16 -11.06
CA LYS A 32 -12.48 -17.60 -10.80
C LYS A 32 -11.64 -18.28 -11.87
N LEU A 33 -10.67 -19.09 -11.44
CA LEU A 33 -9.86 -19.93 -12.33
C LEU A 33 -9.81 -21.37 -11.80
N ASN A 34 -10.22 -22.33 -12.64
CA ASN A 34 -9.94 -23.74 -12.43
C ASN A 34 -9.07 -24.29 -13.56
N CYS A 35 -7.80 -24.54 -13.26
CA CYS A 35 -6.81 -25.17 -14.13
C CYS A 35 -6.31 -26.51 -13.57
N SER A 36 -7.07 -27.12 -12.66
CA SER A 36 -6.70 -28.40 -12.03
C SER A 36 -6.50 -29.53 -13.04
N ASN A 37 -5.69 -30.52 -12.68
CA ASN A 37 -5.44 -31.71 -13.49
C ASN A 37 -4.87 -31.40 -14.90
N THR A 38 -4.09 -30.34 -15.01
CA THR A 38 -3.36 -29.95 -16.23
C THR A 38 -1.86 -30.27 -16.10
N SER A 39 -1.09 -29.96 -17.14
CA SER A 39 0.38 -30.13 -17.17
C SER A 39 1.08 -28.77 -17.14
N ILE A 40 0.46 -27.76 -16.50
CA ILE A 40 0.96 -26.38 -16.50
C ILE A 40 2.29 -26.29 -15.72
N LYS A 41 3.31 -25.75 -16.38
CA LYS A 41 4.61 -25.38 -15.79
C LYS A 41 4.66 -23.90 -15.42
N ILE A 42 4.03 -23.07 -16.25
CA ILE A 42 4.02 -21.61 -16.12
C ILE A 42 2.56 -21.17 -15.97
N LEU A 43 2.21 -20.69 -14.78
CA LEU A 43 0.90 -20.12 -14.47
C LEU A 43 1.08 -18.66 -14.06
N SER A 44 0.60 -17.72 -14.88
CA SER A 44 0.62 -16.29 -14.59
C SER A 44 -0.79 -15.82 -14.25
N VAL A 45 -0.99 -15.42 -12.99
CA VAL A 45 -2.25 -14.85 -12.45
C VAL A 45 -2.03 -13.47 -11.81
N ASN A 46 -0.86 -12.87 -12.01
CA ASN A 46 -0.46 -11.63 -11.32
C ASN A 46 -1.34 -10.42 -11.69
N VAL A 47 -2.02 -10.47 -12.83
CA VAL A 47 -2.94 -9.44 -13.34
C VAL A 47 -4.39 -9.72 -12.91
N CYS A 48 -4.64 -10.81 -12.17
CA CYS A 48 -5.97 -11.12 -11.63
C CYS A 48 -6.13 -10.56 -10.20
N SER A 49 -6.11 -9.24 -10.04
CA SER A 49 -6.23 -8.58 -8.71
C SER A 49 -7.57 -8.83 -8.01
N ASN A 50 -8.60 -9.21 -8.78
CA ASN A 50 -9.95 -9.51 -8.30
C ASN A 50 -10.23 -11.01 -8.09
N ILE A 51 -9.26 -11.89 -8.29
CA ILE A 51 -9.50 -13.34 -8.19
C ILE A 51 -9.87 -13.75 -6.76
N GLU A 52 -10.99 -14.46 -6.64
CA GLU A 52 -11.51 -14.99 -5.37
C GLU A 52 -11.32 -16.50 -5.25
N GLU A 53 -11.30 -17.22 -6.38
CA GLU A 53 -11.16 -18.69 -6.40
C GLU A 53 -10.09 -19.12 -7.41
N LEU A 54 -9.05 -19.81 -6.93
CA LEU A 54 -8.00 -20.38 -7.76
C LEU A 54 -7.81 -21.87 -7.44
N ASN A 55 -8.11 -22.73 -8.41
CA ASN A 55 -7.84 -24.17 -8.30
C ASN A 55 -6.77 -24.59 -9.31
N CYS A 56 -5.57 -24.85 -8.81
CA CYS A 56 -4.43 -25.40 -9.54
C CYS A 56 -3.99 -26.75 -8.96
N SER A 57 -4.93 -27.51 -8.38
CA SER A 57 -4.66 -28.82 -7.80
C SER A 57 -4.24 -29.86 -8.85
N ASN A 58 -3.44 -30.83 -8.43
CA ASN A 58 -2.97 -31.96 -9.25
C ASN A 58 -2.13 -31.53 -10.47
N ILE A 59 -1.37 -30.44 -10.35
CA ILE A 59 -0.42 -29.98 -11.37
C ILE A 59 1.00 -30.26 -10.89
N LYS A 60 1.52 -31.44 -11.23
CA LYS A 60 2.83 -31.92 -10.75
C LYS A 60 4.03 -31.12 -11.31
N GLU A 61 3.86 -30.49 -12.46
CA GLU A 61 4.94 -29.74 -13.10
C GLU A 61 5.01 -28.27 -12.63
N LEU A 62 4.06 -27.83 -11.80
CA LEU A 62 4.04 -26.49 -11.21
C LEU A 62 4.94 -26.45 -9.98
N VAL A 63 6.11 -25.81 -10.12
CA VAL A 63 7.14 -25.70 -9.08
C VAL A 63 7.18 -24.30 -8.44
N ASN A 64 6.75 -23.28 -9.17
CA ASN A 64 6.67 -21.90 -8.68
C ASN A 64 5.30 -21.31 -9.03
N LEU A 65 4.78 -20.47 -8.14
CA LEU A 65 3.58 -19.69 -8.37
C LEU A 65 3.66 -18.38 -7.60
N ASN A 66 3.41 -17.27 -8.29
CA ASN A 66 3.28 -15.96 -7.67
C ASN A 66 1.80 -15.59 -7.57
N ILE A 67 1.33 -15.31 -6.35
CA ILE A 67 -0.03 -14.86 -6.05
C ILE A 67 -0.04 -13.53 -5.27
N THR A 68 1.05 -12.77 -5.30
CA THR A 68 1.23 -11.57 -4.47
C THR A 68 0.14 -10.52 -4.70
N ASN A 69 -0.42 -10.43 -5.90
CA ASN A 69 -1.49 -9.49 -6.26
C ASN A 69 -2.91 -10.06 -6.03
N CYS A 70 -3.04 -11.35 -5.71
CA CYS A 70 -4.33 -12.04 -5.55
C CYS A 70 -4.91 -11.86 -4.13
N SER A 71 -4.98 -10.60 -3.67
CA SER A 71 -5.33 -10.25 -2.28
C SER A 71 -6.76 -10.64 -1.86
N LYS A 72 -7.66 -10.87 -2.83
CA LYS A 72 -9.07 -11.23 -2.62
C LYS A 72 -9.34 -12.74 -2.59
N LEU A 73 -8.32 -13.59 -2.70
CA LEU A 73 -8.51 -15.04 -2.68
C LEU A 73 -9.22 -15.49 -1.39
N LYS A 74 -10.27 -16.29 -1.58
CA LYS A 74 -11.06 -16.94 -0.53
C LYS A 74 -10.92 -18.45 -0.62
N PHE A 75 -10.73 -18.97 -1.83
CA PHE A 75 -10.44 -20.37 -2.09
C PHE A 75 -9.16 -20.50 -2.89
N PHE A 76 -8.22 -21.30 -2.39
CA PHE A 76 -7.00 -21.62 -3.10
C PHE A 76 -6.60 -23.08 -2.88
N ASP A 77 -6.55 -23.85 -3.97
CA ASP A 77 -6.15 -25.26 -3.93
C ASP A 77 -4.98 -25.50 -4.88
N CYS A 78 -3.79 -25.69 -4.30
CA CYS A 78 -2.58 -26.12 -5.00
C CYS A 78 -2.12 -27.51 -4.52
N SER A 79 -3.03 -28.31 -3.94
CA SER A 79 -2.72 -29.67 -3.49
C SER A 79 -2.19 -30.53 -4.63
N ASN A 80 -1.33 -31.50 -4.31
CA ASN A 80 -0.68 -32.38 -5.29
C ASN A 80 0.12 -31.64 -6.39
N SER A 81 0.68 -30.48 -6.06
CA SER A 81 1.71 -29.78 -6.84
C SER A 81 3.10 -30.00 -6.23
N ASN A 82 4.15 -29.57 -6.95
CA ASN A 82 5.54 -29.61 -6.49
C ASN A 82 6.04 -28.22 -6.05
N LEU A 83 5.12 -27.33 -5.62
CA LEU A 83 5.47 -26.05 -5.04
C LEU A 83 6.32 -26.25 -3.78
N THR A 84 7.43 -25.53 -3.68
CA THR A 84 8.35 -25.60 -2.52
C THR A 84 8.21 -24.40 -1.60
N GLY A 85 7.80 -23.26 -2.13
CA GLY A 85 7.51 -22.05 -1.36
C GLY A 85 6.35 -21.27 -1.95
N LEU A 86 5.61 -20.59 -1.09
CA LEU A 86 4.50 -19.73 -1.50
C LEU A 86 4.37 -18.55 -0.54
N ASP A 87 4.36 -17.33 -1.09
CA ASP A 87 4.09 -16.12 -0.34
C ASP A 87 2.59 -15.84 -0.33
N ILE A 88 1.97 -15.89 0.85
CA ILE A 88 0.53 -15.59 1.06
C ILE A 88 0.32 -14.30 1.86
N SER A 89 1.36 -13.50 2.09
CA SER A 89 1.34 -12.33 2.97
C SER A 89 0.27 -11.29 2.61
N ASN A 90 -0.03 -11.13 1.32
CA ASN A 90 -1.05 -10.21 0.82
C ASN A 90 -2.48 -10.76 0.84
N CYS A 91 -2.68 -12.02 1.23
CA CYS A 91 -3.99 -12.65 1.25
C CYS A 91 -4.45 -12.93 2.68
N LYS A 92 -5.17 -11.96 3.26
CA LYS A 92 -5.65 -12.02 4.65
C LYS A 92 -6.50 -13.27 4.93
N THR A 93 -7.40 -13.62 4.02
CA THR A 93 -8.28 -14.78 4.18
C THR A 93 -7.49 -16.09 4.24
N LEU A 94 -6.49 -16.25 3.35
CA LEU A 94 -5.65 -17.46 3.33
C LEU A 94 -4.73 -17.52 4.57
N LEU A 95 -4.22 -16.40 5.05
CA LEU A 95 -3.47 -16.33 6.31
C LEU A 95 -4.34 -16.79 7.50
N GLU A 96 -5.56 -16.25 7.63
CA GLU A 96 -6.51 -16.63 8.68
C GLU A 96 -6.82 -18.14 8.63
N GLU A 97 -7.10 -18.67 7.44
CA GLU A 97 -7.32 -20.10 7.21
C GLU A 97 -6.10 -20.96 7.57
N PHE A 98 -4.90 -20.53 7.16
CA PHE A 98 -3.66 -21.25 7.41
C PHE A 98 -3.39 -21.41 8.92
N TYR A 99 -3.55 -20.34 9.70
CA TYR A 99 -3.32 -20.39 11.15
C TYR A 99 -4.38 -21.20 11.89
N GLN A 100 -5.64 -21.22 11.42
CA GLN A 100 -6.72 -21.93 12.10
C GLN A 100 -6.75 -23.42 11.77
N ASN A 101 -6.48 -23.77 10.52
CA ASN A 101 -6.79 -25.10 10.00
C ASN A 101 -5.58 -25.85 9.44
N SER A 102 -4.45 -25.18 9.21
CA SER A 102 -3.25 -25.76 8.58
C SER A 102 -3.65 -26.61 7.34
N THR A 103 -3.26 -27.88 7.28
CA THR A 103 -3.57 -28.81 6.17
C THR A 103 -5.00 -29.36 6.19
N GLY A 104 -5.79 -29.07 7.23
CA GLY A 104 -7.19 -29.46 7.37
C GLY A 104 -8.19 -28.48 6.75
N SER A 105 -7.74 -27.35 6.19
CA SER A 105 -8.64 -26.34 5.61
C SER A 105 -9.40 -26.87 4.39
N ARG A 106 -10.68 -26.52 4.29
CA ARG A 106 -11.49 -26.75 3.08
C ARG A 106 -11.21 -25.72 1.99
N TRP A 107 -10.70 -24.55 2.37
CA TRP A 107 -10.56 -23.36 1.54
C TRP A 107 -9.13 -23.11 1.10
N PHE A 108 -8.14 -23.54 1.88
CA PHE A 108 -6.73 -23.46 1.53
C PHE A 108 -6.06 -24.82 1.59
N LYS A 109 -5.81 -25.43 0.43
CA LYS A 109 -5.17 -26.75 0.34
C LYS A 109 -3.83 -26.64 -0.38
N TYR A 110 -2.81 -27.23 0.23
CA TYR A 110 -1.42 -27.13 -0.22
C TYR A 110 -0.65 -28.42 0.09
N PRO A 111 0.48 -28.68 -0.60
CA PRO A 111 1.30 -29.86 -0.31
C PRO A 111 1.94 -29.76 1.09
N PRO A 112 2.11 -30.88 1.81
CA PRO A 112 2.50 -30.89 3.23
C PRO A 112 3.89 -30.28 3.50
N ASN A 113 4.78 -30.25 2.51
CA ASN A 113 6.13 -29.70 2.62
C ASN A 113 6.24 -28.27 2.06
N LEU A 114 5.12 -27.60 1.78
CA LEU A 114 5.14 -26.24 1.27
C LEU A 114 5.66 -25.28 2.34
N ASN A 115 6.74 -24.56 2.05
CA ASN A 115 7.17 -23.47 2.90
C ASN A 115 6.25 -22.26 2.66
N ILE A 116 5.33 -22.03 3.59
CA ILE A 116 4.51 -20.81 3.57
C ILE A 116 5.40 -19.65 4.03
N VAL A 117 5.73 -18.79 3.08
CA VAL A 117 6.50 -17.57 3.32
C VAL A 117 5.52 -16.50 3.78
N GLU A 118 5.61 -16.13 5.05
CA GLU A 118 4.95 -14.94 5.57
C GLU A 118 5.96 -13.78 5.54
N LYS A 119 6.06 -13.07 4.42
CA LYS A 119 6.67 -11.74 4.48
C LYS A 119 5.66 -10.85 5.18
N ARG A 120 5.80 -10.52 6.47
CA ARG A 120 4.91 -9.47 7.01
C ARG A 120 5.31 -8.17 6.31
N ILE A 121 4.52 -7.76 5.32
CA ILE A 121 4.80 -6.59 4.51
C ILE A 121 4.78 -5.38 5.43
N THR A 122 5.87 -4.63 5.43
CA THR A 122 5.99 -3.44 6.25
C THR A 122 5.35 -2.30 5.48
N LYS A 123 4.31 -1.70 6.07
CA LYS A 123 3.62 -0.58 5.43
C LYS A 123 4.42 0.69 5.59
N ASN A 124 4.93 1.24 4.50
CA ASN A 124 5.68 2.50 4.52
C ASN A 124 4.73 3.70 4.59
N VAL A 125 4.82 4.46 5.67
CA VAL A 125 4.08 5.70 5.92
C VAL A 125 5.07 6.85 5.86
N ILE A 126 4.92 7.75 4.89
CA ILE A 126 5.85 8.86 4.68
C ILE A 126 5.24 10.14 5.24
N ILE A 127 5.99 10.86 6.07
CA ILE A 127 5.54 12.12 6.67
C ILE A 127 6.15 13.29 5.90
N VAL A 128 5.34 14.01 5.14
CA VAL A 128 5.74 15.14 4.30
C VAL A 128 5.11 16.42 4.85
N GLY A 129 5.74 17.57 4.65
CA GLY A 129 5.20 18.86 5.10
C GLY A 129 6.30 19.89 5.28
N HIS A 130 5.89 21.13 5.56
CA HIS A 130 6.85 22.22 5.71
C HIS A 130 7.75 22.04 6.95
N THR A 131 8.86 22.78 7.01
CA THR A 131 9.72 22.84 8.20
C THR A 131 8.95 23.45 9.38
N GLY A 132 8.97 22.79 10.54
CA GLY A 132 8.27 23.26 11.76
C GLY A 132 6.84 22.74 11.95
N GLY A 133 6.24 22.06 10.95
CA GLY A 133 4.86 21.57 11.02
C GLY A 133 4.58 20.41 12.00
N GLY A 134 5.61 19.90 12.69
CA GLY A 134 5.47 18.82 13.67
C GLY A 134 5.61 17.39 13.12
N LYS A 135 6.31 17.21 11.99
CA LYS A 135 6.55 15.88 11.35
C LYS A 135 7.28 14.90 12.27
N SER A 136 8.42 15.31 12.83
CA SER A 136 9.22 14.48 13.75
C SER A 136 8.45 14.17 15.03
N THR A 137 7.72 15.16 15.57
CA THR A 137 6.82 14.95 16.72
C THR A 137 5.72 13.94 16.42
N LEU A 138 5.15 13.96 15.21
CA LEU A 138 4.18 12.95 14.77
C LEU A 138 4.83 11.57 14.65
N CYS A 139 6.06 11.46 14.15
CA CYS A 139 6.79 10.19 14.08
C CYS A 139 7.06 9.60 15.47
N ASN A 140 7.45 10.43 16.43
CA ASN A 140 7.64 10.04 17.83
C ASN A 140 6.33 9.53 18.46
N VAL A 141 5.21 10.22 18.21
CA VAL A 141 3.88 9.77 18.65
C VAL A 141 3.48 8.43 18.02
N LEU A 142 3.68 8.26 16.70
CA LEU A 142 3.34 7.02 15.98
C LEU A 142 4.16 5.82 16.47
N THR A 143 5.44 6.05 16.77
CA THR A 143 6.37 4.99 17.20
C THR A 143 6.40 4.78 18.70
N GLY A 144 5.81 5.69 19.49
CA GLY A 144 5.89 5.68 20.95
C GLY A 144 7.30 5.91 21.49
N THR A 145 8.13 6.67 20.77
CA THR A 145 9.54 6.90 21.11
C THR A 145 9.92 8.37 20.97
N ASP A 146 11.15 8.75 21.38
CA ASP A 146 11.71 10.10 21.21
C ASP A 146 12.98 10.07 20.31
N GLU A 147 13.02 9.18 19.31
CA GLU A 147 14.19 8.97 18.45
C GLU A 147 14.26 9.91 17.24
N PHE A 148 13.13 10.50 16.84
CA PHE A 148 13.11 11.53 15.82
C PHE A 148 13.45 12.87 16.48
N ILE A 149 14.47 13.55 15.96
CA ILE A 149 15.00 14.76 16.60
C ILE A 149 14.03 15.92 16.38
N GLU A 150 13.44 16.41 17.47
CA GLU A 150 12.54 17.55 17.47
C GLU A 150 13.29 18.87 17.71
N SER A 151 12.81 19.97 17.12
CA SER A 151 13.21 21.31 17.54
C SER A 151 12.14 22.35 17.31
N GLY A 152 11.97 23.25 18.27
CA GLY A 152 11.14 24.45 18.14
C GLY A 152 11.78 25.60 17.34
N ASN A 153 12.94 25.38 16.72
CA ASN A 153 13.64 26.37 15.92
C ASN A 153 13.21 26.29 14.44
N SER A 154 13.21 27.41 13.72
CA SER A 154 12.83 27.52 12.30
C SER A 154 13.79 26.81 11.32
N PHE A 155 14.84 26.15 11.81
CA PHE A 155 15.83 25.45 10.98
C PHE A 155 15.52 23.95 10.92
N SER A 156 15.55 23.35 9.71
CA SER A 156 15.40 21.90 9.55
C SER A 156 16.61 21.18 10.17
N ILE A 157 16.40 20.48 11.29
CA ILE A 157 17.42 19.60 11.89
C ILE A 157 17.55 18.30 11.09
N THR A 158 16.44 17.77 10.58
CA THR A 158 16.42 16.58 9.72
C THR A 158 17.13 16.92 8.41
N LYS A 159 18.40 16.50 8.27
CA LYS A 159 19.23 16.71 7.07
C LYS A 159 19.20 15.52 6.11
N ASN A 160 18.73 14.36 6.60
CA ASN A 160 18.57 13.08 5.89
C ASN A 160 17.26 12.44 6.36
N PHE A 161 16.70 11.54 5.55
CA PHE A 161 15.54 10.74 5.96
C PHE A 161 15.83 9.95 7.24
N GLN A 162 14.86 9.93 8.15
CA GLN A 162 14.86 9.06 9.32
C GLN A 162 13.75 8.03 9.16
N TYR A 163 14.01 6.78 9.52
CA TYR A 163 13.05 5.70 9.41
C TYR A 163 12.98 4.92 10.71
N LYS A 164 11.78 4.42 11.02
CA LYS A 164 11.57 3.57 12.19
C LYS A 164 10.41 2.62 11.98
N GLU A 165 10.67 1.36 12.28
CA GLU A 165 9.62 0.35 12.34
C GLU A 165 8.82 0.43 13.65
N PHE A 166 7.52 0.24 13.55
CA PHE A 166 6.63 0.09 14.70
C PHE A 166 5.49 -0.89 14.36
N GLU A 167 4.89 -1.47 15.40
CA GLU A 167 3.74 -2.38 15.24
C GLU A 167 2.47 -1.71 15.77
N TRP A 168 1.40 -1.77 14.99
CA TRP A 168 0.08 -1.31 15.40
C TRP A 168 -0.99 -2.27 14.91
N ASN A 169 -1.84 -2.77 15.81
CA ASN A 169 -2.87 -3.78 15.51
C ASN A 169 -2.30 -5.00 14.74
N VAL A 170 -1.16 -5.55 15.19
CA VAL A 170 -0.48 -6.72 14.59
C VAL A 170 0.11 -6.46 13.19
N LYS A 171 -0.01 -5.23 12.66
CA LYS A 171 0.59 -4.83 11.37
C LYS A 171 1.91 -4.09 11.62
N ARG A 172 2.91 -4.37 10.80
CA ARG A 172 4.18 -3.65 10.79
C ARG A 172 4.07 -2.42 9.90
N PHE A 173 4.57 -1.31 10.42
CA PHE A 173 4.69 -0.06 9.72
C PHE A 173 6.13 0.41 9.79
N ASN A 174 6.56 1.12 8.76
CA ASN A 174 7.79 1.88 8.77
C ASN A 174 7.40 3.33 8.55
N VAL A 175 7.63 4.19 9.53
CA VAL A 175 7.41 5.63 9.37
C VAL A 175 8.70 6.27 8.85
N VAL A 176 8.57 7.10 7.82
CA VAL A 176 9.67 7.82 7.21
C VAL A 176 9.48 9.31 7.45
N ASP A 177 10.31 9.90 8.31
CA ASP A 177 10.37 11.35 8.49
C ASP A 177 11.22 11.95 7.38
N THR A 178 10.61 12.86 6.61
CA THR A 178 11.30 13.56 5.53
C THR A 178 11.89 14.87 6.01
N ILE A 179 12.93 15.32 5.31
CA ILE A 179 13.43 16.68 5.46
C ILE A 179 12.26 17.66 5.26
N GLY A 180 12.13 18.67 6.12
CA GLY A 180 11.12 19.70 5.96
C GLY A 180 11.32 20.45 4.66
N VAL A 181 10.24 20.69 3.92
CA VAL A 181 10.28 21.58 2.77
C VAL A 181 10.21 22.99 3.32
N GLY A 182 11.22 23.83 3.06
CA GLY A 182 11.27 25.12 3.74
C GLY A 182 12.00 26.25 3.05
N ASP A 183 12.81 26.02 2.00
CA ASP A 183 13.48 27.16 1.34
C ASP A 183 14.00 26.91 -0.10
N THR A 184 13.97 25.68 -0.64
CA THR A 184 14.49 25.44 -2.01
C THR A 184 13.77 24.30 -2.73
N LYS A 185 13.63 24.42 -4.06
CA LYS A 185 13.22 23.32 -4.97
C LYS A 185 14.02 22.02 -4.77
N LEU A 186 15.23 22.14 -4.23
CA LEU A 186 16.12 21.03 -3.88
C LEU A 186 15.54 20.12 -2.78
N SER A 187 14.79 20.68 -1.83
CA SER A 187 14.15 19.91 -0.75
C SER A 187 13.01 19.03 -1.25
N THR A 188 12.20 19.52 -2.18
CA THR A 188 11.08 18.75 -2.77
C THR A 188 11.56 17.61 -3.66
N LYS A 189 12.62 17.81 -4.46
CA LYS A 189 13.24 16.72 -5.23
C LYS A 189 13.77 15.62 -4.33
N LYS A 190 14.41 15.99 -3.20
CA LYS A 190 14.86 15.00 -2.22
C LYS A 190 13.70 14.19 -1.65
N VAL A 191 12.56 14.81 -1.34
CA VAL A 191 11.33 14.10 -0.89
C VAL A 191 10.91 13.05 -1.92
N LEU A 192 10.88 13.41 -3.21
CA LEU A 192 10.60 12.47 -4.30
C LEU A 192 11.66 11.35 -4.40
N ASP A 193 12.95 11.68 -4.31
CA ASP A 193 14.02 10.68 -4.34
C ASP A 193 13.89 9.69 -3.17
N GLY A 194 13.52 10.17 -1.98
CA GLY A 194 13.25 9.34 -0.81
C GLY A 194 12.04 8.43 -1.00
N ILE A 195 10.96 8.96 -1.57
CA ILE A 195 9.78 8.22 -2.00
C ILE A 195 10.15 7.07 -2.95
N PHE A 196 10.96 7.33 -3.98
CA PHE A 196 11.40 6.30 -4.94
C PHE A 196 12.43 5.31 -4.38
N SER A 197 13.12 5.67 -3.30
CA SER A 197 14.14 4.81 -2.70
C SER A 197 13.58 3.75 -1.75
N ILE A 198 12.26 3.72 -1.52
CA ILE A 198 11.61 2.77 -0.62
C ILE A 198 11.31 1.45 -1.36
N PRO A 199 12.01 0.34 -1.03
CA PRO A 199 11.97 -0.89 -1.82
C PRO A 199 10.63 -1.62 -1.81
N GLU A 200 9.81 -1.41 -0.77
CA GLU A 200 8.47 -2.02 -0.63
C GLU A 200 7.34 -1.07 -1.11
N GLY A 201 7.68 0.07 -1.70
CA GLY A 201 6.73 1.07 -2.16
C GLY A 201 6.04 1.83 -1.03
N ILE A 202 5.06 2.66 -1.39
CA ILE A 202 4.38 3.59 -0.46
C ILE A 202 3.01 3.03 -0.11
N SER A 203 2.69 2.99 1.18
CA SER A 203 1.35 2.64 1.64
C SER A 203 0.48 3.87 1.94
N GLN A 204 1.08 4.95 2.41
CA GLN A 204 0.39 6.19 2.76
C GLN A 204 1.40 7.34 2.85
N ILE A 205 0.98 8.54 2.47
CA ILE A 205 1.66 9.81 2.72
C ILE A 205 0.79 10.59 3.72
N LEU A 206 1.39 11.05 4.81
CA LEU A 206 0.78 11.98 5.75
C LEU A 206 1.37 13.37 5.48
N PHE A 207 0.55 14.25 4.91
CA PHE A 207 0.94 15.62 4.59
C PHE A 207 0.58 16.53 5.77
N VAL A 208 1.59 16.90 6.54
CA VAL A 208 1.48 17.62 7.81
C VAL A 208 1.45 19.13 7.57
N ILE A 209 0.40 19.77 8.09
CA ILE A 209 0.12 21.21 7.99
C ILE A 209 -0.13 21.73 9.39
N ASP A 210 0.55 22.81 9.78
CA ASP A 210 0.19 23.59 10.95
C ASP A 210 -0.43 24.95 10.55
N GLY A 211 -1.54 25.34 11.18
CA GLY A 211 -2.13 26.67 10.94
C GLY A 211 -2.96 26.82 9.66
N ARG A 212 -2.56 27.65 8.70
CA ARG A 212 -3.33 27.92 7.45
C ARG A 212 -2.74 27.13 6.30
N PHE A 213 -3.56 26.69 5.35
CA PHE A 213 -3.04 26.05 4.16
C PHE A 213 -2.36 27.11 3.28
N THR A 214 -1.06 26.98 3.07
CA THR A 214 -0.25 27.97 2.38
C THR A 214 -0.11 27.65 0.89
N ALA A 215 0.24 28.66 0.09
CA ALA A 215 0.59 28.44 -1.33
C ALA A 215 1.80 27.50 -1.48
N GLU A 216 2.74 27.53 -0.54
CA GLU A 216 3.91 26.65 -0.51
C GLU A 216 3.52 25.18 -0.37
N GLU A 217 2.55 24.89 0.51
CA GLU A 217 2.00 23.55 0.67
C GLU A 217 1.27 23.07 -0.59
N ALA A 218 0.54 23.96 -1.25
CA ALA A 218 -0.11 23.66 -2.52
C ALA A 218 0.92 23.35 -3.62
N GLU A 219 2.05 24.06 -3.66
CA GLU A 219 3.14 23.78 -4.60
C GLU A 219 3.76 22.40 -4.36
N ILE A 220 3.96 21.98 -3.11
CA ILE A 220 4.51 20.65 -2.79
C ILE A 220 3.59 19.55 -3.30
N LEU A 221 2.29 19.67 -3.06
CA LEU A 221 1.31 18.67 -3.50
C LEU A 221 1.14 18.66 -5.02
N ASN A 222 1.21 19.82 -5.68
CA ASN A 222 1.23 19.90 -7.13
C ASN A 222 2.48 19.28 -7.74
N LEU A 223 3.63 19.39 -7.09
CA LEU A 223 4.87 18.73 -7.51
C LEU A 223 4.81 17.21 -7.30
N LEU A 224 4.20 16.75 -6.22
CA LEU A 224 3.94 15.32 -6.01
C LEU A 224 3.05 14.78 -7.13
N LYS A 225 1.94 15.48 -7.41
CA LYS A 225 1.02 15.17 -8.51
C LYS A 225 1.77 15.09 -9.84
N GLY A 226 2.38 16.19 -10.30
CA GLY A 226 3.10 16.30 -11.58
C GLY A 226 4.46 15.58 -11.66
N SER A 227 4.73 14.62 -10.79
CA SER A 227 5.97 13.83 -10.80
C SER A 227 5.84 12.59 -11.68
N ILE A 228 6.82 11.67 -11.63
CA ILE A 228 6.81 10.45 -12.45
C ILE A 228 5.54 9.60 -12.25
N PHE A 229 4.82 9.79 -11.14
CA PHE A 229 3.56 9.08 -10.88
C PHE A 229 2.51 9.33 -11.95
N ASP A 230 2.40 10.57 -12.48
CA ASP A 230 1.48 10.89 -13.57
C ASP A 230 1.85 10.16 -14.87
N ASN A 231 3.15 9.93 -15.14
CA ASN A 231 3.59 9.16 -16.32
C ASN A 231 3.19 7.67 -16.25
N PHE A 232 2.91 7.16 -15.05
CA PHE A 232 2.46 5.80 -14.82
C PHE A 232 0.95 5.72 -14.52
N GLU A 233 0.20 6.81 -14.71
CA GLU A 233 -1.22 6.93 -14.37
C GLU A 233 -1.52 6.60 -12.89
N ILE A 234 -0.55 6.85 -11.99
CA ILE A 234 -0.68 6.63 -10.55
C ILE A 234 -1.17 7.92 -9.90
N GLY A 235 -2.40 7.91 -9.38
CA GLY A 235 -2.95 8.98 -8.56
C GLY A 235 -2.27 9.06 -7.19
N ILE A 236 -1.08 9.68 -7.10
CA ILE A 236 -0.33 9.76 -5.83
C ILE A 236 -1.14 10.43 -4.70
N LEU A 237 -2.05 11.34 -5.04
CA LEU A 237 -2.91 12.01 -4.06
C LEU A 237 -3.93 11.06 -3.41
N ASP A 238 -4.26 9.92 -4.04
CA ASP A 238 -5.08 8.86 -3.42
C ASP A 238 -4.36 8.20 -2.23
N TYR A 239 -3.05 8.38 -2.13
CA TYR A 239 -2.22 7.94 -1.00
C TYR A 239 -1.97 9.06 0.01
N VAL A 240 -2.42 10.30 -0.23
CA VAL A 240 -2.16 11.44 0.64
C VAL A 240 -3.32 11.65 1.60
N THR A 241 -3.03 11.70 2.90
CA THR A 241 -3.94 12.19 3.93
C THR A 241 -3.34 13.45 4.53
N ILE A 242 -4.12 14.52 4.56
CA ILE A 242 -3.71 15.79 5.17
C ILE A 242 -3.86 15.67 6.68
N VAL A 243 -2.82 16.04 7.43
CA VAL A 243 -2.79 16.00 8.89
C VAL A 243 -2.68 17.43 9.43
N ARG A 244 -3.78 17.93 10.02
CA ARG A 244 -3.86 19.23 10.68
C ARG A 244 -3.33 19.09 12.10
N THR A 245 -2.15 19.65 12.36
CA THR A 245 -1.50 19.61 13.69
C THR A 245 -1.81 20.88 14.49
N LYS A 246 -1.45 20.87 15.78
CA LYS A 246 -1.70 21.98 16.73
C LYS A 246 -3.18 22.38 16.82
N PHE A 247 -4.08 21.42 16.61
CA PHE A 247 -5.52 21.65 16.56
C PHE A 247 -6.17 21.26 17.90
N SER A 248 -6.04 22.12 18.91
CA SER A 248 -6.43 21.84 20.31
C SER A 248 -7.89 21.40 20.50
N ASN A 249 -8.79 21.81 19.60
CA ASN A 249 -10.22 21.46 19.63
C ASN A 249 -10.59 20.30 18.70
N PHE A 250 -9.65 19.43 18.31
CA PHE A 250 -9.88 18.35 17.33
C PHE A 250 -10.97 17.35 17.73
N LYS A 251 -11.27 17.21 19.03
CA LYS A 251 -12.36 16.35 19.51
C LYS A 251 -13.75 16.95 19.29
N ASN A 252 -13.85 18.25 18.99
CA ASN A 252 -15.11 18.93 18.76
C ASN A 252 -15.50 18.83 17.28
N LYS A 253 -16.54 18.04 16.99
CA LYS A 253 -17.05 17.82 15.64
C LYS A 253 -17.33 19.11 14.88
N LYS A 254 -18.00 20.06 15.52
CA LYS A 254 -18.34 21.31 14.84
C LYS A 254 -17.09 22.08 14.41
N VAL A 255 -16.07 22.11 15.26
CA VAL A 255 -14.86 22.90 15.01
C VAL A 255 -14.03 22.35 13.86
N TYR A 256 -13.87 21.02 13.74
CA TYR A 256 -13.12 20.46 12.62
C TYR A 256 -13.93 20.45 11.31
N GLU A 257 -15.26 20.34 11.35
CA GLU A 257 -16.09 20.48 10.15
C GLU A 257 -16.06 21.92 9.62
N ASP A 258 -16.14 22.91 10.52
CA ASP A 258 -15.99 24.33 10.15
C ASP A 258 -14.61 24.61 9.52
N ASP A 259 -13.52 24.03 10.05
CA ASP A 259 -12.18 24.14 9.45
C ASP A 259 -12.09 23.44 8.08
N LYS A 260 -12.72 22.26 7.94
CA LYS A 260 -12.76 21.54 6.66
C LYS A 260 -13.48 22.35 5.59
N GLU A 261 -14.59 23.01 5.92
CA GLU A 261 -15.26 23.95 5.02
C GLU A 261 -14.36 25.15 4.67
N GLN A 262 -13.66 25.72 5.65
CA GLN A 262 -12.73 26.84 5.41
C GLN A 262 -11.60 26.45 4.45
N LEU A 263 -10.98 25.29 4.64
CA LEU A 263 -9.94 24.77 3.76
C LEU A 263 -10.43 24.60 2.30
N HIS A 264 -11.70 24.23 2.10
CA HIS A 264 -12.30 24.15 0.77
C HIS A 264 -12.66 25.52 0.17
N ASN A 265 -12.72 26.58 0.98
CA ASN A 265 -13.14 27.91 0.57
C ASN A 265 -11.99 28.92 0.49
N GLU A 266 -10.76 28.56 0.89
CA GLU A 266 -9.59 29.44 0.83
C GLU A 266 -9.22 29.85 -0.61
N ASN A 267 -9.08 28.88 -1.52
CA ASN A 267 -8.83 29.11 -2.94
C ASN A 267 -9.21 27.87 -3.76
N GLU A 268 -9.65 28.05 -5.01
CA GLU A 268 -10.05 26.96 -5.91
C GLU A 268 -8.93 25.92 -6.15
N ASN A 269 -7.67 26.35 -6.22
CA ASN A 269 -6.53 25.43 -6.36
C ASN A 269 -6.37 24.52 -5.13
N ILE A 270 -6.37 25.12 -3.93
CA ILE A 270 -6.28 24.39 -2.65
C ILE A 270 -7.46 23.44 -2.51
N ALA A 271 -8.67 23.92 -2.80
CA ALA A 271 -9.88 23.13 -2.72
C ALA A 271 -9.83 21.89 -3.63
N ASN A 272 -9.27 22.03 -4.84
CA ASN A 272 -9.10 20.92 -5.78
C ASN A 272 -8.06 19.91 -5.30
N ILE A 273 -6.94 20.36 -4.71
CA ILE A 273 -5.93 19.48 -4.12
C ILE A 273 -6.53 18.68 -2.97
N ILE A 274 -7.25 19.34 -2.05
CA ILE A 274 -7.86 18.69 -0.89
C ILE A 274 -8.90 17.67 -1.32
N ARG A 275 -9.75 17.98 -2.32
CA ARG A 275 -10.72 17.02 -2.87
C ARG A 275 -10.06 15.81 -3.55
N SER A 276 -8.82 15.96 -4.01
CA SER A 276 -8.05 14.87 -4.63
C SER A 276 -7.29 14.03 -3.60
N CYS A 277 -7.15 14.50 -2.36
CA CYS A 277 -6.52 13.76 -1.29
C CYS A 277 -7.50 12.75 -0.68
N LYS A 278 -6.97 11.66 -0.12
CA LYS A 278 -7.74 10.57 0.49
C LYS A 278 -8.62 11.03 1.66
N ASP A 279 -8.07 11.86 2.55
CA ASP A 279 -8.79 12.37 3.71
C ASP A 279 -8.07 13.56 4.37
N VAL A 280 -8.74 14.22 5.31
CA VAL A 280 -8.18 15.23 6.23
C VAL A 280 -8.41 14.78 7.66
N ILE A 281 -7.35 14.65 8.44
CA ILE A 281 -7.40 14.27 9.86
C ILE A 281 -6.86 15.40 10.74
N TYR A 282 -7.42 15.48 11.96
CA TYR A 282 -7.13 16.53 12.92
C TYR A 282 -6.50 15.95 14.16
N ILE A 283 -5.33 16.46 14.55
CA ILE A 283 -4.63 16.02 15.75
C ILE A 283 -4.18 17.21 16.58
N ASP A 284 -4.23 17.04 17.89
CA ASP A 284 -3.53 17.89 18.82
C ASP A 284 -2.27 17.17 19.28
N ASN A 285 -1.12 17.69 18.88
CA ASN A 285 0.18 17.21 19.32
C ASN A 285 0.85 18.36 20.09
N PRO A 286 0.52 18.54 21.38
CA PRO A 286 0.93 19.72 22.15
C PRO A 286 2.41 19.70 22.59
N ARG A 287 3.21 18.74 22.10
CA ARG A 287 4.63 18.61 22.39
C ARG A 287 5.47 19.51 21.47
#